data_AF-A0A1J0WH34-F1
#
_entry.id   AF-A0A1J0WH34-F1
#
_cell.length_a   1.000
_cell.length_b   1.000
_cell.length_c   1.000
_cell.angle_alpha   90.00
_cell.angle_beta   90.00
_cell.angle_gamma   90.00
#
_symmetry.space_group_name_H-M   'P 1'
#
loop_
_entity.id
_entity.type
_entity.pdbx_description
1 polymer ?
#
loop_
_entity_poly.entity_id
_entity_poly.type
_entity_poly.pdbx_seq_one_letter_code
_entity_poly.pdbx_strand_id
1 'polypeptide(L)'
;MVRAIQFIDLTDMRRMRIAGSFHLRAREQAGLFEMHYLCPCGCGHEGRLLIGNGHKPGGKRASWKWNGSKTEPTLLPSVHHQGHWHGWLTDGYWETV
;
A
#
# COMPACT_ATOMS: atom_id res chain seq x y z
N MET A 1 -14.52 4.43 3.68
CA MET A 1 -13.09 4.58 4.07
C MET A 1 -12.66 3.36 4.87
N VAL A 2 -11.44 2.85 4.66
CA VAL A 2 -10.87 1.69 5.38
C VAL A 2 -9.51 2.06 5.95
N ARG A 3 -9.28 1.87 7.25
CA ARG A 3 -7.98 2.21 7.88
C ARG A 3 -6.88 1.29 7.35
N ALA A 4 -5.76 1.88 6.93
CA ALA A 4 -4.54 1.17 6.63
C ALA A 4 -3.79 0.87 7.93
N ILE A 5 -3.73 -0.41 8.30
CA ILE A 5 -3.02 -0.88 9.49
C ILE A 5 -1.71 -1.54 9.02
N GLN A 6 -0.58 -1.03 9.51
CA GLN A 6 0.70 -1.65 9.23
C GLN A 6 0.89 -2.92 10.07
N PHE A 7 1.33 -3.99 9.41
CA PHE A 7 1.89 -5.18 10.02
C PHE A 7 3.41 -5.22 9.83
N ILE A 8 4.13 -5.53 10.90
CA ILE A 8 5.59 -5.72 10.86
C ILE A 8 5.93 -7.05 10.15
N ASP A 9 5.14 -8.08 10.39
CA ASP A 9 5.30 -9.40 9.77
C ASP A 9 4.25 -9.65 8.68
N LEU A 10 4.71 -10.11 7.51
CA LEU A 10 3.85 -10.38 6.36
C LEU A 10 2.95 -11.60 6.57
N THR A 11 3.41 -12.60 7.31
CA THR A 11 2.65 -13.80 7.63
C THR A 11 1.48 -13.45 8.55
N ASP A 12 1.71 -12.58 9.54
CA ASP A 12 0.65 -12.07 10.41
C ASP A 12 -0.40 -11.29 9.64
N MET A 13 0.01 -10.41 8.73
CA MET A 13 -0.93 -9.69 7.85
C MET A 13 -1.82 -10.67 7.08
N ARG A 14 -1.21 -11.69 6.47
CA ARG A 14 -1.91 -12.72 5.68
C ARG A 14 -2.84 -13.59 6.52
N ARG A 15 -2.45 -13.88 7.77
CA ARG A 15 -3.26 -14.64 8.72
C ARG A 15 -4.45 -13.85 9.23
N MET A 16 -4.25 -12.58 9.60
CA MET A 16 -5.30 -11.73 10.18
C MET A 16 -6.32 -11.25 9.14
N ARG A 17 -5.93 -11.15 7.86
CA ARG A 17 -6.81 -10.82 6.73
C ARG A 17 -7.59 -9.51 6.88
N ILE A 18 -7.06 -8.52 7.58
CA ILE A 18 -7.74 -7.23 7.79
C ILE A 18 -7.74 -6.44 6.47
N ALA A 19 -8.91 -6.01 6.01
CA ALA A 19 -9.06 -5.22 4.78
C ALA A 19 -8.21 -3.94 4.84
N GLY A 20 -7.50 -3.62 3.76
CA GLY A 20 -6.65 -2.43 3.68
C GLY A 20 -5.37 -2.49 4.54
N SER A 21 -5.14 -3.55 5.31
CA SER A 21 -3.87 -3.72 6.02
C SER A 21 -2.70 -3.86 5.06
N PHE A 22 -1.51 -3.48 5.52
CA PHE A 22 -0.31 -3.49 4.68
C PHE A 22 0.96 -3.89 5.45
N HIS A 23 1.96 -4.34 4.71
CA HIS A 23 3.31 -4.61 5.16
C HIS A 23 4.30 -3.93 4.23
N LEU A 24 5.39 -3.39 4.78
CA LEU A 24 6.45 -2.74 4.03
C LEU A 24 7.70 -3.62 4.02
N ARG A 25 8.12 -4.00 2.82
CA ARG A 25 9.40 -4.68 2.60
C ARG A 25 10.39 -3.71 1.95
N ALA A 26 11.49 -3.42 2.64
CA ALA A 26 12.58 -2.63 2.07
C ALA A 26 13.23 -3.35 0.88
N ARG A 27 13.66 -2.58 -0.13
CA ARG A 27 14.48 -3.07 -1.25
C ARG A 27 15.94 -2.69 -1.03
N GLU A 28 16.83 -3.24 -1.87
CA GLU A 28 18.28 -2.96 -1.81
C GLU A 28 18.59 -1.48 -2.00
N GLN A 29 17.87 -0.80 -2.89
CA GLN A 29 18.01 0.64 -3.08
C GLN A 29 17.33 1.40 -1.94
N ALA A 30 18.10 2.26 -1.26
CA ALA A 30 17.62 3.08 -0.16
C ALA A 30 16.39 3.92 -0.56
N GLY A 31 15.40 3.95 0.32
CA GLY A 31 14.16 4.70 0.11
C GLY A 31 13.13 4.02 -0.81
N LEU A 32 13.42 2.83 -1.35
CA LEU A 32 12.47 2.02 -2.12
C LEU A 32 11.90 0.87 -1.30
N PHE A 33 10.59 0.65 -1.43
CA PHE A 33 9.85 -0.39 -0.71
C PHE A 33 8.86 -1.07 -1.64
N GLU A 34 8.56 -2.34 -1.35
CA GLU A 34 7.35 -3.00 -1.81
C GLU A 34 6.32 -2.94 -0.68
N MET A 35 5.19 -2.29 -0.92
CA MET A 35 4.02 -2.33 -0.04
C MET A 35 3.13 -3.49 -0.46
N HIS A 36 3.12 -4.55 0.35
CA HIS A 36 2.12 -5.60 0.27
C HIS A 36 0.87 -5.12 0.98
N TYR A 37 -0.31 -5.25 0.39
CA TYR A 37 -1.55 -4.82 1.03
C TYR A 37 -2.70 -5.79 0.73
N LEU A 38 -3.67 -5.86 1.62
CA LEU A 38 -4.92 -6.58 1.36
C LEU A 38 -5.97 -5.64 0.79
N CYS A 39 -6.69 -6.11 -0.23
CA CYS A 39 -7.64 -5.30 -0.98
C CYS A 39 -8.63 -4.59 -0.04
N PRO A 40 -8.79 -3.26 -0.15
CA PRO A 40 -9.68 -2.50 0.73
C PRO A 40 -11.16 -2.89 0.61
N CYS A 41 -11.59 -3.55 -0.46
CA CYS A 41 -12.97 -4.03 -0.58
C CYS A 41 -13.30 -5.22 0.36
N GLY A 42 -12.31 -5.79 1.04
CA GLY A 42 -12.51 -6.87 2.02
C GLY A 42 -12.49 -8.28 1.44
N CYS A 43 -12.30 -8.45 0.13
CA CYS A 43 -12.19 -9.78 -0.51
C CYS A 43 -10.94 -10.57 -0.07
N GLY A 44 -9.97 -9.90 0.57
CA GLY A 44 -8.72 -10.50 1.06
C GLY A 44 -7.71 -10.90 -0.02
N HIS A 45 -7.87 -10.40 -1.25
CA HIS A 45 -6.84 -10.50 -2.29
C HIS A 45 -5.65 -9.59 -1.95
N GLU A 46 -4.43 -10.08 -2.14
CA GLU A 46 -3.20 -9.32 -1.88
C GLU A 46 -2.76 -8.55 -3.14
N GLY A 47 -2.43 -7.27 -2.99
CA GLY A 47 -1.76 -6.46 -4.00
C GLY A 47 -0.34 -6.09 -3.57
N ARG A 48 0.48 -5.67 -4.54
CA ARG A 48 1.85 -5.19 -4.34
C ARG A 48 2.07 -3.87 -5.06
N LEU A 49 2.64 -2.90 -4.36
CA LEU A 49 2.92 -1.56 -4.88
C LEU A 49 4.41 -1.26 -4.69
N LEU A 50 5.07 -0.81 -5.76
CA LEU A 50 6.41 -0.24 -5.66
C LEU A 50 6.30 1.22 -5.20
N ILE A 51 6.84 1.54 -4.03
CA ILE A 51 6.75 2.88 -3.45
C ILE A 51 8.12 3.47 -3.14
N GLY A 52 8.24 4.79 -3.25
CA GLY A 52 9.44 5.54 -2.87
C GLY A 52 9.14 6.54 -1.76
N ASN A 53 10.01 6.61 -0.74
CA ASN A 53 9.87 7.59 0.33
C ASN A 53 10.27 8.99 -0.17
N GLY A 54 9.31 9.92 -0.18
CA GLY A 54 9.49 11.30 -0.63
C GLY A 54 9.57 11.48 -2.16
N HIS A 55 9.63 10.40 -2.94
CA HIS A 55 9.78 10.44 -4.39
C HIS A 55 8.98 9.32 -5.06
N LYS A 56 8.56 9.53 -6.32
CA LYS A 56 7.97 8.46 -7.13
C LYS A 56 9.10 7.66 -7.79
N PRO A 57 9.22 6.34 -7.57
CA PRO A 57 10.26 5.53 -8.22
C PRO A 57 10.15 5.62 -9.75
N GLY A 58 11.26 5.85 -10.44
CA GLY A 58 11.32 5.83 -11.90
C GLY A 58 11.29 4.40 -12.47
N GLY A 59 11.11 4.28 -13.79
CA GLY A 59 11.22 3.01 -14.53
C GLY A 59 9.95 2.61 -15.31
N LYS A 60 9.93 1.37 -15.79
CA LYS A 60 8.85 0.84 -16.66
C LYS A 60 7.64 0.28 -15.90
N ARG A 61 7.72 0.11 -14.58
CA ARG A 61 6.64 -0.44 -13.74
C ARG A 61 5.85 0.69 -13.08
N ALA A 62 4.57 0.43 -12.82
CA ALA A 62 3.75 1.32 -12.00
C ALA A 62 4.37 1.49 -10.61
N SER A 63 4.40 2.72 -10.12
CA SER A 63 5.04 3.10 -8.87
C SER A 63 4.32 4.29 -8.23
N TRP A 64 4.56 4.49 -6.93
CA TRP A 64 3.92 5.53 -6.14
C TRP A 64 4.92 6.31 -5.31
N LYS A 65 4.69 7.61 -5.18
CA LYS A 65 5.32 8.42 -4.14
C LYS A 65 4.61 8.13 -2.82
N TRP A 66 5.39 7.81 -1.80
CA TRP A 66 4.94 7.63 -0.42
C TRP A 66 5.48 8.75 0.46
N ASN A 67 4.68 9.21 1.42
CA ASN A 67 5.07 10.25 2.39
C ASN A 67 6.01 9.77 3.50
N GLY A 68 6.33 8.47 3.56
CA GLY A 68 7.22 7.91 4.60
C GLY A 68 6.50 7.57 5.91
N SER A 69 5.23 7.93 6.08
CA SER A 69 4.46 7.62 7.29
C SER A 69 3.95 6.19 7.29
N LYS A 70 4.15 5.53 8.43
CA LYS A 70 3.70 4.16 8.72
C LYS A 70 2.31 4.12 9.36
N THR A 71 1.90 5.24 9.97
CA THR A 71 0.64 5.39 10.71
C THR A 71 -0.43 6.10 9.88
N GLU A 72 -0.01 7.11 9.11
CA GLU A 72 -0.81 7.86 8.13
C GLU A 72 -0.17 7.78 6.74
N PRO A 73 -0.03 6.58 6.14
CA PRO A 73 0.52 6.45 4.80
C PRO A 73 -0.35 7.22 3.80
N THR A 74 0.31 8.00 2.95
CA THR A 74 -0.29 8.63 1.78
C THR A 74 0.48 8.23 0.54
N LEU A 75 -0.23 7.80 -0.51
CA LEU A 75 0.32 7.43 -1.81
C LEU A 75 -0.20 8.34 -2.92
N LEU A 76 0.69 8.72 -3.83
CA LEU A 76 0.36 9.44 -5.06
C LEU A 76 0.99 8.72 -6.26
N PRO A 77 0.25 8.40 -7.34
CA PRO A 77 -1.17 8.69 -7.60
C PRO A 77 -2.15 7.70 -6.91
N SER A 78 -3.42 7.66 -7.32
CA SER A 78 -4.41 6.66 -6.90
C SER A 78 -3.92 5.22 -7.13
N VAL A 79 -4.48 4.27 -6.40
CA VAL A 79 -4.22 2.83 -6.55
C VAL A 79 -5.42 2.17 -7.22
N HIS A 80 -5.16 1.44 -8.30
CA HIS A 80 -6.15 0.62 -8.99
C HIS A 80 -5.81 -0.86 -8.78
N HIS A 81 -6.58 -1.52 -7.92
CA HIS A 81 -6.59 -2.96 -7.76
C HIS A 81 -7.56 -3.55 -8.79
N GLN A 82 -7.01 -3.99 -9.92
CA GLN A 82 -7.76 -4.36 -11.12
C GLN A 82 -8.91 -5.33 -10.83
N GLY A 83 -10.13 -4.96 -11.23
CA GLY A 83 -11.33 -5.79 -11.05
C GLY A 83 -11.93 -5.80 -9.65
N HIS A 84 -11.35 -5.07 -8.68
CA HIS A 84 -11.81 -5.10 -7.29
C HIS A 84 -12.04 -3.71 -6.68
N TRP A 85 -11.08 -2.80 -6.82
CA TRP A 85 -11.09 -1.53 -6.09
C TRP A 85 -10.24 -0.46 -6.77
N HIS A 86 -10.69 0.79 -6.77
CA HIS A 86 -9.91 1.94 -7.26
C HIS A 86 -10.17 3.14 -6.35
N GLY A 87 -9.10 3.75 -5.84
CA GLY A 87 -9.19 4.94 -4.99
C GLY A 87 -7.83 5.42 -4.52
N TRP A 88 -7.81 6.17 -3.43
CA TRP A 88 -6.62 6.77 -2.85
C TRP A 88 -6.27 6.13 -1.51
N LEU A 89 -4.97 6.08 -1.19
CA LEU A 89 -4.50 5.90 0.18
C LEU A 89 -4.01 7.27 0.67
N THR A 90 -4.75 7.88 1.58
CA THR A 90 -4.49 9.24 2.09
C THR A 90 -4.72 9.26 3.59
N ASP A 91 -3.76 9.83 4.33
CA ASP A 91 -3.80 10.01 5.78
C ASP A 91 -4.12 8.71 6.54
N GLY A 92 -3.64 7.58 5.99
CA GLY A 92 -3.87 6.26 6.56
C GLY A 92 -5.24 5.65 6.29
N TYR A 93 -6.01 6.18 5.32
CA TYR A 93 -7.29 5.62 4.91
C TYR A 93 -7.32 5.31 3.41
N TRP A 94 -7.86 4.15 3.07
CA TRP A 94 -8.26 3.80 1.71
C TRP A 94 -9.64 4.39 1.42
N GLU A 95 -9.72 5.26 0.42
CA GLU A 95 -10.92 6.03 0.08
C GLU A 95 -11.23 5.95 -1.41
N THR A 96 -12.47 5.58 -1.73
CA THR A 96 -13.00 5.68 -3.10
C THR A 96 -13.61 7.08 -3.24
N VAL A 97 -13.26 7.78 -4.32
CA VAL A 97 -13.97 9.00 -4.74
C VAL A 97 -15.21 8.65 -5.55
#